data_AF-A0A382RIK1-F1
#
_entry.id   AF-A0A382RIK1-F1
#
_cell.length_a   1.000
_cell.length_b   1.000
_cell.length_c   1.000
_cell.angle_alpha   90.00
_cell.angle_beta   90.00
_cell.angle_gamma   90.00
#
_symmetry.space_group_name_H-M   'P 1'
#
loop_
_entity.id
_entity.type
_entity.pdbx_description
1 polymer ?
#
loop_
_entity_poly.entity_id
_entity_poly.type
_entity_poly.pdbx_seq_one_letter_code
_entity_poly.pdbx_strand_id
1 'polypeptide(L)'
;SPETDRPEIIDMGLVGEITKINPRILEVLDQNEFIPVIAPIGKGVNGETLNINADFVAASIASALQAEKLVLMTDTEGVQGKNGTLIPELTRKEANKLVKSGVIRDGMLPKVTCCLDSLKSGVPKTHIIDGRIKHALLLELFTEEGIGTQIVE
;
A
#
# COMPACT_ATOMS: atom_id res chain seq x y z
N SER A 1 25.25 -10.17 28.21
CA SER A 1 26.02 -11.29 27.63
C SER A 1 25.79 -11.34 26.13
N PRO A 2 26.77 -11.76 25.32
CA PRO A 2 26.73 -11.70 23.85
C PRO A 2 25.75 -12.69 23.18
N GLU A 3 24.75 -13.19 23.90
CA GLU A 3 23.90 -14.32 23.47
C GLU A 3 22.47 -13.93 23.07
N THR A 4 22.12 -12.65 23.04
CA THR A 4 20.74 -12.18 22.75
C THR A 4 20.51 -11.67 21.33
N ASP A 5 21.49 -11.78 20.44
CA ASP A 5 21.41 -11.22 19.07
C ASP A 5 21.23 -12.31 17.99
N ARG A 6 20.56 -13.42 18.34
CA ARG A 6 20.13 -14.41 17.36
C ARG A 6 18.70 -14.08 16.94
N PRO A 7 18.42 -13.86 15.64
CA PRO A 7 17.05 -13.70 15.19
C PRO A 7 16.27 -14.98 15.51
N GLU A 8 15.37 -14.89 16.48
CA GLU A 8 14.44 -15.95 16.81
C GLU A 8 13.43 -16.06 15.65
N ILE A 9 13.30 -17.24 15.07
CA ILE A 9 12.29 -17.48 14.04
C ILE A 9 10.95 -17.53 14.77
N ILE A 10 10.23 -16.40 14.75
CA ILE A 10 8.88 -16.31 15.29
C ILE A 10 7.94 -17.02 14.32
N ASP A 11 7.31 -18.11 14.78
CA ASP A 11 6.23 -18.77 14.04
C ASP A 11 4.97 -17.89 14.09
N MET A 12 4.66 -17.23 12.98
CA MET A 12 3.47 -16.40 12.83
C MET A 12 2.22 -17.21 12.44
N GLY A 13 2.31 -18.54 12.35
CA GLY A 13 1.22 -19.40 11.89
C GLY A 13 0.93 -19.23 10.40
N LEU A 14 -0.35 -19.13 10.02
CA LEU A 14 -0.81 -19.03 8.63
C LEU A 14 -0.74 -17.59 8.07
N VAL A 15 0.42 -16.95 8.20
CA VAL A 15 0.71 -15.62 7.64
C VAL A 15 1.66 -15.78 6.46
N GLY A 16 1.33 -15.14 5.34
CA GLY A 16 2.06 -15.30 4.10
C GLY A 16 2.60 -14.00 3.51
N GLU A 17 3.54 -14.17 2.58
CA GLU A 17 4.07 -13.11 1.73
C GLU A 17 3.73 -13.40 0.26
N ILE A 18 3.56 -12.34 -0.53
CA ILE A 18 3.16 -12.45 -1.93
C ILE A 18 4.38 -12.81 -2.77
N THR A 19 4.34 -13.97 -3.42
CA THR A 19 5.40 -14.40 -4.35
C THR A 19 5.01 -14.17 -5.81
N LYS A 20 3.70 -14.15 -6.11
CA LYS A 20 3.18 -13.97 -7.47
C LYS A 20 1.71 -13.53 -7.44
N ILE A 21 1.34 -12.63 -8.36
CA ILE A 21 -0.05 -12.30 -8.70
C ILE A 21 -0.36 -12.83 -10.10
N ASN A 22 -1.55 -13.39 -10.29
CA ASN A 22 -2.09 -13.72 -11.61
C ASN A 22 -3.25 -12.74 -11.93
N PRO A 23 -3.02 -11.71 -12.76
CA PRO A 23 -4.00 -10.66 -13.01
C PRO A 23 -5.14 -11.09 -13.95
N ARG A 24 -5.01 -12.25 -14.64
CA ARG A 24 -5.91 -12.65 -15.74
C ARG A 24 -7.39 -12.59 -15.38
N ILE A 25 -7.76 -13.01 -14.18
CA ILE A 25 -9.17 -12.99 -13.77
C ILE A 25 -9.68 -11.55 -13.56
N LEU A 26 -8.81 -10.65 -13.09
CA LEU A 26 -9.15 -9.24 -12.87
C LEU A 26 -9.32 -8.53 -14.21
N GLU A 27 -8.45 -8.81 -15.19
CA GLU A 27 -8.55 -8.29 -16.56
C GLU A 27 -9.86 -8.71 -17.23
N VAL A 28 -10.28 -9.97 -17.06
CA VAL A 28 -11.56 -10.46 -17.60
C VAL A 28 -12.75 -9.76 -16.94
N LEU A 29 -12.72 -9.56 -15.61
CA LEU A 29 -13.80 -8.87 -14.91
C LEU A 29 -13.90 -7.39 -15.32
N ASP A 30 -12.76 -6.70 -15.44
CA ASP A 30 -12.68 -5.31 -15.87
C ASP A 30 -13.25 -5.11 -17.29
N GLN A 31 -12.88 -5.99 -18.23
CA GLN A 31 -13.41 -5.98 -19.60
C GLN A 31 -14.93 -6.21 -19.69
N ASN A 32 -15.56 -6.72 -18.63
CA ASN A 32 -16.99 -7.02 -18.57
C ASN A 32 -17.72 -6.12 -17.57
N GLU A 33 -17.16 -4.95 -17.24
CA GLU A 33 -17.78 -3.92 -16.40
C GLU A 33 -18.12 -4.38 -14.96
N PHE A 34 -17.38 -5.37 -14.45
CA PHE A 34 -17.49 -5.81 -13.06
C PHE A 34 -16.48 -5.08 -12.17
N ILE A 35 -16.86 -4.85 -10.91
CA ILE A 35 -15.96 -4.34 -9.86
C ILE A 35 -15.49 -5.54 -9.01
N PRO A 36 -14.21 -5.96 -9.11
CA PRO A 36 -13.69 -7.03 -8.27
C PRO A 36 -13.57 -6.60 -6.81
N VAL A 37 -14.10 -7.40 -5.88
CA VAL A 37 -13.89 -7.24 -4.44
C VAL A 37 -13.06 -8.42 -3.94
N ILE A 38 -11.85 -8.13 -3.45
CA ILE A 38 -10.81 -9.14 -3.20
C ILE A 38 -10.54 -9.23 -1.70
N ALA A 39 -10.63 -10.45 -1.15
CA ALA A 39 -10.16 -10.73 0.20
C ALA A 39 -8.63 -10.94 0.21
N PRO A 40 -7.89 -10.43 1.20
CA PRO A 40 -6.42 -10.47 1.23
C PRO A 40 -5.90 -11.84 1.70
N ILE A 41 -6.27 -12.89 0.97
CA ILE A 41 -5.95 -14.28 1.27
C ILE A 41 -5.15 -14.86 0.11
N GLY A 42 -4.03 -15.52 0.42
CA GLY A 42 -3.18 -16.20 -0.54
C GLY A 42 -3.26 -17.73 -0.46
N LYS A 43 -2.87 -18.38 -1.55
CA LYS A 43 -2.63 -19.83 -1.59
C LYS A 43 -1.13 -20.08 -1.46
N GLY A 44 -0.74 -20.85 -0.44
CA GLY A 44 0.63 -21.28 -0.22
C GLY A 44 1.05 -22.43 -1.14
N VAL A 45 2.34 -22.81 -1.05
CA VAL A 45 2.96 -23.78 -1.97
C VAL A 45 2.38 -25.19 -1.82
N ASN A 46 1.89 -25.55 -0.62
CA ASN A 46 1.28 -26.84 -0.34
C ASN A 46 -0.26 -26.79 -0.39
N GLY A 47 -0.84 -25.67 -0.85
CA GLY A 47 -2.28 -25.46 -0.95
C GLY A 47 -2.94 -24.93 0.33
N GLU A 48 -2.16 -24.58 1.34
CA GLU A 48 -2.62 -23.90 2.53
C GLU A 48 -3.16 -22.49 2.22
N THR A 49 -4.02 -22.00 3.10
CA THR A 49 -4.57 -20.64 3.03
C THR A 49 -3.77 -19.73 3.95
N LEU A 50 -3.24 -18.63 3.42
CA LEU A 50 -2.40 -17.69 4.16
C LEU A 50 -3.08 -16.33 4.24
N ASN A 51 -3.10 -15.75 5.43
CA ASN A 51 -3.50 -14.37 5.64
C ASN A 51 -2.36 -13.44 5.24
N ILE A 52 -2.67 -12.41 4.46
CA ILE A 52 -1.70 -11.43 3.97
C ILE A 52 -2.19 -10.05 4.36
N ASN A 53 -1.28 -9.12 4.66
CA ASN A 53 -1.68 -7.74 4.89
C ASN A 53 -2.27 -7.13 3.60
N ALA A 54 -3.42 -6.47 3.75
CA ALA A 54 -4.23 -5.98 2.64
C ALA A 54 -3.54 -4.86 1.84
N ASP A 55 -2.70 -4.02 2.47
CA ASP A 55 -1.96 -2.96 1.79
C ASP A 55 -0.99 -3.58 0.77
N PHE A 56 -0.28 -4.65 1.16
CA PHE A 56 0.61 -5.38 0.24
C PHE A 56 -0.14 -6.09 -0.88
N VAL A 57 -1.31 -6.67 -0.59
CA VAL A 57 -2.17 -7.28 -1.61
C VAL A 57 -2.61 -6.24 -2.63
N ALA A 58 -3.11 -5.08 -2.17
CA ALA A 58 -3.53 -3.99 -3.04
C ALA A 58 -2.37 -3.46 -3.90
N ALA A 59 -1.21 -3.21 -3.30
CA ALA A 59 -0.01 -2.75 -4.01
C ALA A 59 0.49 -3.77 -5.06
N SER A 60 0.50 -5.05 -4.71
CA SER A 60 0.93 -6.11 -5.63
C SER A 60 -0.04 -6.28 -6.80
N ILE A 61 -1.34 -6.15 -6.56
CA ILE A 61 -2.36 -6.17 -7.62
C ILE A 61 -2.23 -4.94 -8.52
N ALA A 62 -2.11 -3.74 -7.95
CA ALA A 62 -1.91 -2.51 -8.71
C ALA A 62 -0.67 -2.59 -9.60
N SER A 63 0.43 -3.12 -9.06
CA SER A 63 1.67 -3.38 -9.80
C SER A 63 1.46 -4.40 -10.91
N ALA A 64 0.79 -5.52 -10.65
CA ALA A 64 0.56 -6.57 -11.64
C ALA A 64 -0.35 -6.11 -12.79
N LEU A 65 -1.32 -5.23 -12.50
CA LEU A 65 -2.24 -4.66 -13.48
C LEU A 65 -1.69 -3.40 -14.18
N GLN A 66 -0.55 -2.86 -13.73
CA GLN A 66 -0.07 -1.54 -14.17
C GLN A 66 -1.15 -0.47 -14.01
N ALA A 67 -1.80 -0.46 -12.85
CA ALA A 67 -2.90 0.47 -12.56
C ALA A 67 -2.43 1.93 -12.64
N GLU A 68 -3.32 2.82 -13.06
CA GLU A 68 -3.05 4.27 -13.11
C GLU A 68 -2.82 4.86 -11.71
N LYS A 69 -3.54 4.34 -10.71
CA LYS A 69 -3.46 4.78 -9.31
C LYS A 69 -3.60 3.62 -8.33
N LEU A 70 -2.79 3.63 -7.28
CA LEU A 70 -3.07 2.91 -6.02
C LEU A 70 -3.61 3.89 -4.99
N VAL A 71 -4.73 3.58 -4.34
CA VAL A 71 -5.28 4.39 -3.24
C VAL A 71 -5.38 3.53 -1.98
N LEU A 72 -4.67 3.91 -0.93
CA LEU A 72 -4.75 3.29 0.39
C LEU A 72 -5.57 4.18 1.32
N MET A 73 -6.66 3.64 1.87
CA MET A 73 -7.47 4.32 2.87
C MET A 73 -7.01 3.94 4.28
N THR A 74 -6.88 4.94 5.14
CA THR A 74 -6.41 4.79 6.52
C THR A 74 -7.27 5.62 7.48
N ASP A 75 -6.96 5.58 8.77
CA ASP A 75 -7.59 6.36 9.85
C ASP A 75 -6.81 7.64 10.21
N THR A 76 -5.93 8.09 9.31
CA THR A 76 -5.12 9.30 9.42
C THR A 76 -5.27 10.15 8.15
N GLU A 77 -5.03 11.46 8.24
CA GLU A 77 -5.14 12.39 7.10
C GLU A 77 -4.25 11.99 5.91
N GLY A 78 -3.07 11.47 6.17
CA GLY A 78 -2.09 11.09 5.17
C GLY A 78 -0.70 11.00 5.81
N VAL A 79 0.35 11.29 5.05
CA VAL A 79 1.71 11.40 5.57
C VAL A 79 1.89 12.76 6.23
N GLN A 80 2.24 12.76 7.52
CA GLN A 80 2.54 13.97 8.27
C GLN A 80 4.05 14.24 8.32
N GLY A 81 4.42 15.52 8.24
CA GLY A 81 5.79 15.98 8.45
C GLY A 81 6.21 15.98 9.92
N LYS A 82 7.46 16.40 10.20
CA LYS A 82 8.00 16.48 11.57
C LYS A 82 7.19 17.36 12.53
N ASN A 83 6.51 18.36 11.98
CA ASN A 83 5.64 19.30 12.67
C ASN A 83 4.20 18.79 12.84
N GLY A 84 3.90 17.57 12.39
CA GLY A 84 2.55 17.00 12.43
C GLY A 84 1.59 17.53 11.35
N THR A 85 2.07 18.33 10.39
CA THR A 85 1.20 18.82 9.30
C THR A 85 1.15 17.82 8.15
N LEU A 86 -0.03 17.65 7.55
CA LEU A 86 -0.19 16.88 6.32
C LEU A 86 0.76 17.39 5.22
N ILE A 87 1.38 16.46 4.51
CA ILE A 87 2.13 16.73 3.29
C ILE A 87 1.26 16.28 2.11
N PRO A 88 0.69 17.19 1.31
CA PRO A 88 -0.23 16.82 0.23
C PRO A 88 0.44 16.04 -0.90
N GLU A 89 1.70 16.33 -1.19
CA GLU A 89 2.45 15.70 -2.27
C GLU A 89 3.87 15.35 -1.85
N LEU A 90 4.32 14.16 -2.25
CA LEU A 90 5.68 13.69 -2.08
C LEU A 90 6.19 13.08 -3.40
N THR A 91 7.44 13.35 -3.74
CA THR A 91 8.18 12.50 -4.69
C THR A 91 8.65 11.23 -3.99
N ARG A 92 8.96 10.19 -4.75
CA ARG A 92 9.54 8.93 -4.25
C ARG A 92 10.82 9.21 -3.47
N LYS A 93 11.60 10.19 -3.92
CA LYS A 93 12.83 10.63 -3.24
C LYS A 93 12.55 11.28 -1.88
N GLU A 94 11.53 12.11 -1.77
CA GLU A 94 11.17 12.77 -0.50
C GLU A 94 10.57 11.79 0.50
N ALA A 95 9.66 10.93 0.05
CA ALA A 95 9.13 9.85 0.89
C ALA A 95 10.26 8.96 1.45
N ASN A 96 11.24 8.56 0.61
CA ASN A 96 12.40 7.81 1.06
C ASN A 96 13.26 8.56 2.09
N LYS A 97 13.40 9.89 1.96
CA LYS A 97 14.11 10.71 2.98
C LYS A 97 13.35 10.71 4.30
N LEU A 98 12.03 10.84 4.25
CA LEU A 98 11.19 10.84 5.45
C LEU A 98 11.24 9.50 6.18
N VAL A 99 11.21 8.38 5.45
CA VAL A 99 11.45 7.02 6.00
C VAL A 99 12.82 6.94 6.67
N LYS A 100 13.90 7.30 5.95
CA LYS A 100 15.28 7.25 6.49
C LYS A 100 15.48 8.14 7.73
N SER A 101 14.76 9.26 7.80
CA SER A 101 14.83 10.19 8.93
C SER A 101 13.97 9.78 10.13
N GLY A 102 13.21 8.69 10.03
CA GLY A 102 12.33 8.19 11.11
C GLY A 102 11.04 8.99 11.30
N VAL A 103 10.70 9.88 10.37
CA VAL A 103 9.42 10.64 10.40
C VAL A 103 8.27 9.73 10.04
N ILE A 104 8.43 8.93 8.98
CA ILE A 104 7.52 7.86 8.62
C ILE A 104 7.96 6.61 9.38
N ARG A 105 7.09 6.12 10.27
CA ARG A 105 7.33 5.01 11.19
C ARG A 105 6.02 4.28 11.49
N ASP A 106 6.12 3.23 12.29
CA ASP A 106 4.99 2.44 12.80
C ASP A 106 4.05 2.00 11.67
N GLY A 107 2.73 2.14 11.84
CA GLY A 107 1.74 1.73 10.84
C GLY A 107 1.77 2.51 9.52
N MET A 108 2.43 3.67 9.47
CA MET A 108 2.57 4.44 8.22
C MET A 108 3.72 3.90 7.35
N LEU A 109 4.75 3.32 7.97
CA LEU A 109 5.88 2.74 7.24
C LEU A 109 5.45 1.66 6.23
N PRO A 110 4.66 0.62 6.56
CA PRO A 110 4.25 -0.38 5.58
C PRO A 110 3.41 0.22 4.45
N LYS A 111 2.55 1.20 4.73
CA LYS A 111 1.72 1.89 3.72
C LYS A 111 2.57 2.65 2.71
N VAL A 112 3.53 3.45 3.21
CA VAL A 112 4.44 4.19 2.33
C VAL A 112 5.33 3.23 1.56
N THR A 113 5.83 2.16 2.16
CA THR A 113 6.60 1.13 1.44
C THR A 113 5.79 0.52 0.29
N CYS A 114 4.52 0.16 0.52
CA CYS A 114 3.62 -0.32 -0.53
C CYS A 114 3.46 0.67 -1.69
N CYS A 115 3.30 1.96 -1.37
CA CYS A 115 3.25 3.03 -2.36
C CYS A 115 4.56 3.11 -3.17
N LEU A 116 5.71 3.13 -2.50
CA LEU A 116 7.02 3.23 -3.16
C LEU A 116 7.31 2.02 -4.05
N ASP A 117 6.94 0.82 -3.61
CA ASP A 117 7.11 -0.42 -4.39
C ASP A 117 6.19 -0.45 -5.63
N SER A 118 4.97 0.09 -5.51
CA SER A 118 4.04 0.23 -6.64
C SER A 118 4.57 1.22 -7.68
N LEU A 119 5.06 2.39 -7.25
CA LEU A 119 5.70 3.38 -8.12
C LEU A 119 6.87 2.78 -8.89
N LYS A 120 7.77 2.08 -8.16
CA LYS A 120 8.92 1.40 -8.74
C LYS A 120 8.52 0.33 -9.78
N SER A 121 7.33 -0.24 -9.64
CA SER A 121 6.79 -1.29 -10.52
C SER A 121 6.01 -0.75 -11.72
N GLY A 122 5.91 0.58 -11.88
CA GLY A 122 5.29 1.23 -13.05
C GLY A 122 3.94 1.89 -12.78
N VAL A 123 3.38 1.80 -11.57
CA VAL A 123 2.18 2.56 -11.19
C VAL A 123 2.53 4.05 -11.17
N PRO A 124 1.85 4.94 -11.93
CA PRO A 124 2.27 6.34 -12.04
C PRO A 124 2.10 7.14 -10.75
N LYS A 125 1.03 6.87 -9.98
CA LYS A 125 0.66 7.63 -8.79
C LYS A 125 0.13 6.72 -7.70
N THR A 126 0.42 7.07 -6.45
CA THR A 126 -0.17 6.41 -5.29
C THR A 126 -0.71 7.44 -4.32
N HIS A 127 -1.74 7.09 -3.55
CA HIS A 127 -2.44 8.00 -2.66
C HIS A 127 -2.65 7.33 -1.30
N ILE A 128 -2.44 8.07 -0.21
CA ILE A 128 -2.80 7.66 1.15
C ILE A 128 -3.79 8.69 1.69
N ILE A 129 -5.02 8.27 1.99
CA ILE A 129 -6.13 9.17 2.34
C ILE A 129 -6.87 8.72 3.61
N ASP A 130 -7.53 9.67 4.28
CA ASP A 130 -8.41 9.38 5.41
C ASP A 130 -9.76 8.80 4.96
N GLY A 131 -9.94 7.50 5.17
CA GLY A 131 -11.17 6.78 4.83
C GLY A 131 -12.38 7.13 5.70
N ARG A 132 -12.20 7.90 6.79
CA ARG A 132 -13.30 8.33 7.67
C ARG A 132 -14.03 9.54 7.10
N ILE A 133 -13.41 10.27 6.16
CA ILE A 133 -14.03 11.42 5.50
C ILE A 133 -15.09 10.90 4.51
N LYS A 134 -16.30 11.47 4.59
CA LYS A 134 -17.37 11.13 3.65
C LYS A 134 -16.94 11.49 2.23
N HIS A 135 -17.13 10.54 1.31
CA HIS A 135 -16.76 10.70 -0.09
C HIS A 135 -15.24 10.90 -0.31
N ALA A 136 -14.40 10.43 0.62
CA ALA A 136 -12.93 10.56 0.54
C ALA A 136 -12.35 10.26 -0.84
N LEU A 137 -12.74 9.13 -1.44
CA LEU A 137 -12.28 8.73 -2.76
C LEU A 137 -12.68 9.71 -3.87
N LEU A 138 -13.90 10.28 -3.81
CA LEU A 138 -14.35 11.28 -4.79
C LEU A 138 -13.59 12.59 -4.62
N LEU A 139 -13.40 13.04 -3.37
CA LEU A 139 -12.66 14.26 -3.07
C LEU A 139 -11.20 14.16 -3.54
N GLU A 140 -10.56 13.02 -3.30
CA GLU A 140 -9.17 12.79 -3.73
C GLU A 140 -9.01 12.76 -5.26
N LEU A 141 -9.97 12.16 -5.98
CA LEU A 141 -9.83 11.94 -7.43
C LEU A 141 -10.39 13.08 -8.29
N PHE A 142 -11.35 13.85 -7.78
CA PHE A 142 -12.05 14.89 -8.54
C PHE A 142 -11.76 16.32 -8.08
N THR A 143 -10.72 16.53 -7.26
CA THR A 143 -10.24 17.86 -6.88
C THR A 143 -8.75 17.99 -7.15
N GLU A 144 -8.27 19.23 -7.37
CA GLU A 144 -6.85 19.50 -7.56
C GLU A 144 -6.06 19.41 -6.25
N GLU A 145 -6.67 19.85 -5.13
CA GLU A 145 -6.01 19.89 -3.83
C GLU A 145 -5.88 18.50 -3.20
N GLY A 146 -6.82 17.58 -3.47
CA GLY A 146 -6.91 16.30 -2.77
C GLY A 146 -7.25 16.47 -1.28
N ILE A 147 -7.29 15.36 -0.55
CA ILE A 147 -7.57 15.35 0.90
C ILE A 147 -6.54 14.55 1.70
N GLY A 148 -5.57 13.93 1.04
CA GLY A 148 -4.50 13.17 1.70
C GLY A 148 -3.13 13.44 1.10
N THR A 149 -2.31 12.39 1.00
CA THR A 149 -0.97 12.47 0.43
C THR A 149 -0.90 11.70 -0.89
N GLN A 150 -0.58 12.39 -1.97
CA GLN A 150 -0.15 11.80 -3.23
C GLN A 150 1.36 11.54 -3.20
N ILE A 151 1.79 10.36 -3.64
CA ILE A 151 3.19 10.03 -3.89
C ILE A 151 3.37 9.72 -5.37
N VAL A 152 4.31 10.42 -6.00
CA VAL A 152 4.70 10.29 -7.41
C VAL A 152 6.20 9.95 -7.52
N GLU A 153 6.68 9.65 -8.72
CA GLU A 153 8.11 9.35 -8.96
C GLU A 153 9.06 10.49 -8.54
#